data_AF-A0A127VHI4-F1
#
_entry.id   AF-A0A127VHI4-F1
#
_cell.length_a   1.000
_cell.length_b   1.000
_cell.length_c   1.000
_cell.angle_alpha   90.00
_cell.angle_beta   90.00
_cell.angle_gamma   90.00
#
_symmetry.space_group_name_H-M   'P 1'
#
loop_
_entity.id
_entity.type
_entity.pdbx_description
1 polymer ?
#
loop_
_entity_poly.entity_id
_entity_poly.type
_entity_poly.pdbx_seq_one_letter_code
_entity_poly.pdbx_strand_id
1 'polypeptide(L)'
;MSEHNLQNTEEHAHDEHAGLSKSKIWQVFFILLGITVVEFIIALVILPKGLVSHTAGNIAYILLTLLKAYYIVAYFMHLKFEKTGLQLSLGLAFIFIAYFITLMLIEGGYLHIHMTI
;
A
#
# COMPACT_ATOMS: atom_id res chain seq x y z
N MET A 1 3.52 50.49 -42.70
CA MET A 1 4.26 49.51 -41.87
C MET A 1 3.27 49.01 -40.85
N SER A 2 2.65 47.87 -41.14
CA SER A 2 1.55 47.29 -40.37
C SER A 2 2.03 45.96 -39.84
N GLU A 3 2.78 45.98 -38.75
CA GLU A 3 3.14 44.77 -38.03
C GLU A 3 2.05 44.49 -37.00
N HIS A 4 1.13 43.59 -37.33
CA HIS A 4 0.23 43.03 -36.34
C HIS A 4 -0.18 41.61 -36.74
N ASN A 5 -0.20 40.74 -35.73
CA ASN A 5 -0.75 39.38 -35.70
C ASN A 5 0.01 38.29 -36.47
N LEU A 6 1.17 37.91 -35.94
CA LEU A 6 1.52 36.49 -35.88
C LEU A 6 0.66 35.84 -34.79
N GLN A 7 -0.57 35.51 -35.18
CA GLN A 7 -1.52 34.71 -34.42
C GLN A 7 -1.04 33.25 -34.43
N ASN A 8 -1.07 32.61 -33.25
CA ASN A 8 -1.17 31.16 -33.06
C ASN A 8 -0.15 30.29 -33.82
N THR A 9 1.07 30.18 -33.28
CA THR A 9 1.65 28.84 -33.23
C THR A 9 1.00 28.15 -32.05
N GLU A 10 0.13 27.20 -32.37
CA GLU A 10 -0.37 26.16 -31.49
C GLU A 10 0.82 25.36 -30.94
N GLU A 11 1.52 25.92 -29.95
CA GLU A 11 2.16 25.04 -28.99
C GLU A 11 1.03 24.50 -28.14
N HIS A 12 0.55 23.33 -28.54
CA HIS A 12 -0.07 22.35 -27.66
C HIS A 12 0.90 22.10 -26.51
N ALA A 13 0.93 23.03 -25.56
CA ALA A 13 1.32 22.76 -24.19
C ALA A 13 0.39 21.63 -23.77
N HIS A 14 0.91 20.42 -23.89
CA HIS A 14 0.26 19.21 -23.44
C HIS A 14 0.06 19.37 -21.94
N ASP A 15 -1.11 19.93 -21.63
CA ASP A 15 -1.77 19.89 -20.36
C ASP A 15 -1.56 18.51 -19.74
N GLU A 16 -1.09 18.55 -18.50
CA GLU A 16 -1.73 17.78 -17.44
C GLU A 16 -1.84 16.27 -17.69
N HIS A 17 -0.69 15.61 -17.77
CA HIS A 17 -0.62 14.22 -17.31
C HIS A 17 -0.11 14.19 -15.87
N ALA A 18 -0.95 14.70 -14.97
CA ALA A 18 -0.91 14.50 -13.52
C ALA A 18 -1.23 13.05 -13.11
N GLY A 19 -0.92 12.07 -13.97
CA GLY A 19 -1.17 10.66 -13.76
C GLY A 19 0.09 9.86 -14.06
N LEU A 20 0.44 8.95 -13.15
CA LEU A 20 1.56 8.02 -13.27
C LEU A 20 1.65 7.44 -14.70
N SER A 21 2.81 7.54 -15.37
CA SER A 21 2.97 6.99 -16.72
C SER A 21 2.70 5.48 -16.73
N LYS A 22 2.04 4.98 -17.78
CA LYS A 22 1.70 3.54 -17.93
C LYS A 22 2.89 2.62 -17.68
N SER A 23 4.09 3.04 -18.09
CA SER A 23 5.35 2.30 -17.87
C SER A 23 5.67 2.08 -16.40
N LYS A 24 5.40 3.06 -15.54
CA LYS A 24 5.79 2.99 -14.14
C LYS A 24 4.71 2.32 -13.27
N ILE A 25 3.45 2.32 -13.70
CA ILE A 25 2.42 1.41 -13.18
C ILE A 25 2.87 -0.05 -13.36
N TRP A 26 3.30 -0.40 -14.58
CA TRP A 26 3.74 -1.75 -14.90
C TRP A 26 4.99 -2.13 -14.08
N GLN A 27 5.95 -1.22 -13.95
CA GLN A 27 7.13 -1.44 -13.10
C GLN A 27 6.76 -1.76 -11.64
N VAL A 28 5.88 -0.94 -11.05
CA VAL A 28 5.46 -1.12 -9.64
C VAL A 28 4.63 -2.40 -9.48
N PHE A 29 3.80 -2.74 -10.46
CA PHE A 29 3.06 -3.99 -10.48
C PHE A 29 3.99 -5.21 -10.39
N PHE A 30 5.07 -5.27 -11.18
CA PHE A 30 6.01 -6.41 -11.10
C PHE A 30 6.78 -6.47 -9.79
N ILE A 31 7.13 -5.31 -9.21
CA ILE A 31 7.74 -5.26 -7.87
C ILE A 31 6.81 -5.85 -6.83
N LEU A 32 5.54 -5.43 -6.84
CA LEU A 32 4.52 -5.92 -5.91
C LEU A 32 4.19 -7.40 -6.12
N LEU A 33 4.14 -7.84 -7.38
CA LEU A 33 4.00 -9.26 -7.72
C LEU A 33 5.18 -10.07 -7.15
N GLY A 34 6.41 -9.59 -7.33
CA GLY A 34 7.60 -10.23 -6.79
C GLY A 34 7.58 -10.35 -5.26
N ILE A 35 7.26 -9.26 -4.55
CA ILE A 35 7.12 -9.27 -3.08
C ILE A 35 6.06 -10.30 -2.65
N THR A 36 4.92 -10.32 -3.34
CA THR A 36 3.80 -11.21 -3.00
C THR A 36 4.15 -12.69 -3.24
N VAL A 37 4.87 -13.00 -4.33
CA VAL A 37 5.36 -14.36 -4.59
C VAL A 37 6.34 -14.80 -3.50
N VAL A 38 7.26 -13.93 -3.08
CA VAL A 38 8.19 -14.21 -1.99
C VAL A 38 7.44 -14.44 -0.67
N GLU A 39 6.44 -13.60 -0.35
CA GLU A 39 5.57 -13.80 0.82
C GLU A 39 4.90 -15.18 0.80
N PHE A 40 4.33 -15.59 -0.34
CA PHE A 40 3.71 -16.92 -0.47
C PHE A 40 4.70 -18.05 -0.31
N ILE A 41 5.93 -17.92 -0.82
CA ILE A 41 6.98 -18.94 -0.62
C ILE A 41 7.34 -19.03 0.88
N ILE A 42 7.47 -17.90 1.57
CA ILE A 42 7.75 -17.89 3.00
C ILE A 42 6.61 -18.57 3.77
N ALA A 43 5.37 -18.17 3.50
CA ALA A 43 4.19 -18.66 4.21
C ALA A 43 3.88 -20.14 3.92
N LEU A 44 3.93 -20.57 2.65
CA LEU A 44 3.49 -21.90 2.23
C LEU A 44 4.62 -22.93 2.13
N VAL A 45 5.88 -22.50 2.02
CA VAL A 45 7.01 -23.41 1.85
C VAL A 45 7.94 -23.37 3.06
N ILE A 46 8.38 -22.19 3.48
CA ILE A 46 9.45 -22.07 4.48
C ILE A 46 8.93 -22.34 5.90
N LEU A 47 7.79 -21.76 6.28
CA LEU A 47 7.15 -21.98 7.57
C LEU A 47 6.74 -23.46 7.80
N PRO A 48 6.00 -24.12 6.90
CA PRO A 48 5.52 -25.48 7.14
C PRO A 48 6.62 -26.55 7.01
N LYS A 49 7.69 -26.29 6.26
CA LYS A 49 8.83 -27.21 6.16
C LYS A 49 9.85 -27.06 7.30
N GLY A 50 9.66 -26.11 8.22
CA GLY A 50 10.55 -25.91 9.37
C GLY A 50 11.99 -25.53 9.02
N LEU A 51 12.22 -25.00 7.81
CA LEU A 51 13.56 -24.64 7.31
C LEU A 51 14.20 -23.47 8.07
N VAL A 52 13.39 -22.66 8.75
CA VAL A 52 13.80 -21.54 9.61
C VAL A 52 12.95 -21.54 10.87
N SER A 53 13.43 -20.91 11.94
CA SER A 53 12.62 -20.66 13.13
C SER A 53 11.31 -19.95 12.74
N HIS A 54 10.17 -20.49 13.18
CA HIS A 54 8.84 -19.93 12.91
C HIS A 54 8.76 -18.43 13.23
N THR A 55 9.46 -17.99 14.28
CA THR A 55 9.53 -16.58 14.67
C THR A 55 10.22 -15.72 13.60
N ALA A 56 11.34 -16.18 13.05
CA ALA A 56 12.06 -15.43 12.02
C ALA A 56 11.28 -15.37 10.70
N GLY A 57 10.64 -16.48 10.30
CA GLY A 57 9.78 -16.53 9.13
C GLY A 57 8.56 -15.61 9.25
N ASN A 58 7.91 -15.59 10.42
CA ASN A 58 6.78 -14.69 10.69
C ASN A 58 7.18 -13.21 10.63
N ILE A 59 8.33 -12.85 11.22
CA ILE A 59 8.83 -11.47 11.18
C ILE A 59 9.14 -11.05 9.74
N ALA A 60 9.82 -11.89 8.97
CA ALA A 60 10.13 -11.61 7.58
C ALA A 60 8.85 -11.45 6.73
N TYR A 61 7.86 -12.31 6.94
CA TYR A 61 6.56 -12.22 6.29
C TYR A 61 5.87 -10.89 6.60
N ILE A 62 5.75 -10.52 7.88
CA ILE A 62 5.13 -9.25 8.32
C ILE A 62 5.85 -8.05 7.68
N LEU A 63 7.18 -8.03 7.68
CA LEU A 63 7.95 -6.93 7.08
C LEU A 63 7.69 -6.79 5.57
N LEU A 64 7.65 -7.91 4.83
CA LEU A 64 7.33 -7.92 3.41
C LEU A 64 5.89 -7.47 3.15
N THR A 65 4.94 -7.86 3.99
CA THR A 65 3.55 -7.42 3.91
C THR A 65 3.43 -5.90 4.10
N LEU A 66 4.16 -5.33 5.08
CA LEU A 66 4.20 -3.88 5.31
C LEU A 66 4.83 -3.14 4.13
N LEU A 67 5.93 -3.67 3.56
CA LEU A 67 6.55 -3.09 2.38
C LEU A 67 5.59 -3.08 1.19
N LYS A 68 4.91 -4.20 0.93
CA LYS A 68 3.85 -4.31 -0.08
C LYS A 68 2.77 -3.24 0.14
N ALA A 69 2.24 -3.13 1.35
CA ALA A 69 1.19 -2.18 1.68
C ALA A 69 1.64 -0.73 1.41
N TYR A 70 2.87 -0.39 1.80
CA TYR A 70 3.46 0.93 1.50
C TYR A 70 3.52 1.20 -0.01
N TYR A 71 4.00 0.24 -0.82
CA TYR A 71 4.06 0.40 -2.28
C TYR A 71 2.66 0.56 -2.91
N ILE A 72 1.65 -0.16 -2.42
CA ILE A 72 0.27 0.00 -2.91
C ILE A 72 -0.26 1.40 -2.61
N VAL A 73 -0.13 1.86 -1.36
CA VAL A 73 -0.62 3.17 -0.92
C VAL A 73 0.13 4.31 -1.62
N ALA A 74 1.45 4.20 -1.77
CA ALA A 74 2.27 5.24 -2.39
C ALA A 74 2.06 5.36 -3.91
N TYR A 75 1.88 4.25 -4.63
CA TYR A 75 1.88 4.25 -6.10
C TYR A 75 0.51 3.96 -6.73
N PHE A 76 -0.29 3.03 -6.19
CA PHE A 76 -1.60 2.69 -6.77
C PHE A 76 -2.72 3.60 -6.29
N MET A 77 -2.64 4.10 -5.06
CA MET A 77 -3.60 5.10 -4.58
C MET A 77 -3.22 6.54 -4.97
N HIS A 78 -2.19 6.74 -5.80
CA HIS A 78 -1.72 8.04 -6.28
C HIS A 78 -1.53 9.11 -5.18
N LEU A 79 -1.41 8.68 -3.92
CA LEU A 79 -1.49 9.57 -2.77
C LEU A 79 -0.30 10.53 -2.74
N LYS A 80 0.83 10.18 -3.34
CA LYS A 80 2.05 11.01 -3.31
C LYS A 80 1.89 12.39 -3.98
N PHE A 81 0.86 12.59 -4.82
CA PHE A 81 0.61 13.87 -5.51
C PHE A 81 -0.86 14.32 -5.44
N GLU A 82 -1.72 13.63 -4.70
CA GLU A 82 -3.15 13.97 -4.59
C GLU A 82 -3.59 14.40 -3.19
N LYS A 83 -4.79 14.99 -3.14
CA LYS A 83 -5.32 15.81 -2.05
C LYS A 83 -5.14 15.14 -0.69
N THR A 84 -4.51 15.86 0.24
CA THR A 84 -4.20 15.43 1.62
C THR A 84 -5.40 14.86 2.37
N GLY A 85 -6.63 15.24 2.00
CA GLY A 85 -7.86 14.67 2.58
C GLY A 85 -8.05 13.17 2.28
N LEU A 86 -7.64 12.68 1.11
CA LEU A 86 -7.77 11.27 0.74
C LEU A 86 -6.72 10.42 1.47
N GLN A 87 -5.50 10.97 1.64
CA GLN A 87 -4.48 10.38 2.52
C GLN A 87 -4.95 10.27 3.97
N LEU A 88 -5.55 11.34 4.50
CA LEU A 88 -6.03 11.38 5.88
C LEU A 88 -7.19 10.41 6.10
N SER A 89 -8.14 10.33 5.15
CA SER A 89 -9.26 9.39 5.24
C SER A 89 -8.78 7.94 5.27
N LEU A 90 -7.81 7.59 4.43
CA LEU A 90 -7.25 6.25 4.40
C LEU A 90 -6.44 5.94 5.66
N GLY A 91 -5.60 6.88 6.10
CA GLY A 91 -4.87 6.78 7.37
C GLY A 91 -5.80 6.58 8.56
N LEU A 92 -6.89 7.34 8.63
CA LEU A 92 -7.90 7.22 9.68
C LEU A 92 -8.56 5.84 9.67
N ALA A 93 -8.86 5.27 8.49
CA ALA A 93 -9.39 3.92 8.38
C ALA A 93 -8.41 2.86 8.94
N PHE A 94 -7.10 2.98 8.66
CA PHE A 94 -6.09 2.08 9.23
C PHE A 94 -5.97 2.21 10.75
N ILE A 95 -5.95 3.43 11.28
CA ILE A 95 -5.95 3.68 12.72
C ILE A 95 -7.21 3.09 13.37
N PHE A 96 -8.37 3.25 12.74
CA PHE A 96 -9.62 2.69 13.23
C PHE A 96 -9.58 1.15 13.29
N ILE A 97 -9.04 0.48 12.26
CA ILE A 97 -8.87 -0.97 12.25
C ILE A 97 -7.93 -1.43 13.38
N ALA A 98 -6.79 -0.76 13.58
CA ALA A 98 -5.86 -1.10 14.65
C ALA A 98 -6.48 -0.92 16.05
N TYR A 99 -7.25 0.16 16.23
CA TYR A 99 -8.01 0.41 17.45
C TYR A 99 -9.08 -0.66 17.69
N PHE A 100 -9.82 -1.04 16.63
CA PHE A 100 -10.84 -2.09 16.71
C PHE A 100 -10.26 -3.46 17.08
N ILE A 101 -9.11 -3.85 16.49
CA ILE A 101 -8.41 -5.08 16.86
C ILE A 101 -8.02 -5.06 18.35
N THR A 102 -7.55 -3.91 18.85
CA THR A 102 -7.19 -3.74 20.26
C THR A 102 -8.41 -3.91 21.17
N LEU A 103 -9.54 -3.29 20.85
CA LEU A 103 -10.79 -3.47 21.59
C LEU A 103 -11.25 -4.94 21.59
N MET A 104 -11.22 -5.60 20.44
CA MET A 104 -11.61 -7.02 20.34
C MET A 104 -10.70 -7.93 21.17
N LEU A 105 -9.39 -7.63 21.26
CA LEU A 105 -8.46 -8.36 22.12
C LEU A 105 -8.76 -8.15 23.61
N ILE A 106 -9.11 -6.93 24.01
CA ILE A 106 -9.47 -6.61 25.40
C ILE A 106 -10.77 -7.31 25.80
N GLU A 107 -11.84 -7.12 25.02
CA GLU A 107 -13.14 -7.73 25.27
C GLU A 107 -13.07 -9.26 25.21
N GLY A 108 -12.35 -9.80 24.22
CA GLY A 108 -12.11 -11.24 24.11
C GLY A 108 -11.36 -11.80 25.32
N GLY A 109 -10.37 -11.08 25.83
CA GLY A 109 -9.64 -11.45 27.06
C GLY A 109 -10.54 -11.40 28.30
N TYR A 110 -11.37 -10.36 28.44
CA TYR A 110 -12.31 -10.22 29.55
C TYR A 110 -13.33 -11.37 29.57
N LEU A 111 -13.92 -11.70 28.42
CA LEU A 111 -14.85 -12.82 28.29
C LEU A 111 -14.18 -14.16 28.59
N HIS A 112 -12.94 -14.37 28.14
CA HIS A 112 -12.22 -15.61 28.43
C HIS A 112 -11.99 -15.82 29.94
N ILE A 113 -11.72 -14.75 30.69
CA ILE A 113 -11.49 -14.82 32.14
C ILE A 113 -12.80 -14.99 32.92
N HIS A 114 -13.89 -14.34 32.50
CA HIS A 114 -15.13 -14.27 33.28
C HIS A 114 -16.25 -15.25 32.87
N MET A 115 -16.23 -15.78 31.64
CA MET A 115 -17.24 -16.76 31.18
C MET A 115 -16.72 -18.20 31.11
N THR A 116 -15.44 -18.43 31.38
CA THR A 116 -14.84 -19.79 31.41
C THR A 116 -14.77 -20.35 32.85
N ILE A 117 -15.70 -19.95 33.71
CA ILE A 117 -15.92 -20.55 35.05
C ILE A 117 -17.21 -21.36 35.01
#